data_AF-A0A5A7XUX0-F1
#
_entry.id   AF-A0A5A7XUX0-F1
#
_cell.length_a   1.000
_cell.length_b   1.000
_cell.length_c   1.000
_cell.angle_alpha   90.00
_cell.angle_beta   90.00
_cell.angle_gamma   90.00
#
_symmetry.space_group_name_H-M   'P 1'
#
loop_
_entity.id
_entity.type
_entity.pdbx_description
1 polymer ?
#
loop_
_entity_poly.entity_id
_entity_poly.type
_entity_poly.pdbx_seq_one_letter_code
_entity_poly.pdbx_strand_id
1 'polypeptide(L)'
;MHDLPDVLTMLEGLPDEVDRTTTRDTVLAELESGRVLPAFVAAMVWGYGDAGYGATRVRWVLTGVKKGARSASVRGDVPGLLGDAVQVVRADGPVEGFRYMANAGRIKHLASAFFTKWLYFSSALSDSDDSRAAPILDKRVNDWLRVNAHMTLDISRTAEYRRYLDALTHWGEGYARTPVQVEKAIFGLATGRD
;
A
#
# COMPACT_ATOMS: atom_id res chain seq x y z
N MET A 1 -14.98 1.02 -13.25
CA MET A 1 -14.44 2.35 -12.92
C MET A 1 -15.10 3.46 -13.74
N HIS A 2 -15.99 3.16 -14.70
CA HIS A 2 -16.66 4.17 -15.53
C HIS A 2 -17.54 5.17 -14.75
N ASP A 3 -17.88 4.83 -13.52
CA ASP A 3 -18.68 5.61 -12.57
C ASP A 3 -17.83 6.50 -11.64
N LEU A 4 -16.51 6.61 -11.89
CA LEU A 4 -15.58 7.40 -11.11
C LEU A 4 -14.76 8.30 -12.05
N PRO A 5 -15.29 9.45 -12.50
CA PRO A 5 -14.64 10.30 -13.51
C PRO A 5 -13.24 10.76 -13.08
N ASP A 6 -13.07 11.18 -11.82
CA ASP A 6 -11.76 11.60 -11.30
C ASP A 6 -10.71 10.48 -11.35
N VAL A 7 -11.15 9.22 -11.17
CA VAL A 7 -10.24 8.07 -11.30
C VAL A 7 -9.85 7.85 -12.76
N LEU A 8 -10.79 8.02 -13.70
CA LEU A 8 -10.48 7.88 -15.13
C LEU A 8 -9.49 8.96 -15.57
N THR A 9 -9.71 10.22 -15.18
CA THR A 9 -8.80 11.32 -15.48
C THR A 9 -7.40 11.07 -14.91
N MET A 10 -7.30 10.57 -13.67
CA MET A 10 -6.00 10.19 -13.11
C MET A 10 -5.35 9.06 -13.92
N LEU A 11 -6.09 8.01 -14.29
CA LEU A 11 -5.57 6.90 -15.09
C LEU A 11 -5.09 7.34 -16.48
N GLU A 12 -5.79 8.28 -17.12
CA GLU A 12 -5.40 8.86 -18.42
C GLU A 12 -4.11 9.69 -18.32
N GLY A 13 -3.79 10.21 -17.13
CA GLY A 13 -2.57 10.98 -16.86
C GLY A 13 -1.37 10.14 -16.43
N LEU A 14 -1.55 8.82 -16.19
CA LEU A 14 -0.43 7.94 -15.83
C LEU A 14 0.45 7.65 -17.05
N PRO A 15 1.78 7.50 -16.86
CA PRO A 15 2.66 6.97 -17.91
C PRO A 15 2.32 5.51 -18.24
N ASP A 16 2.82 5.04 -19.40
CA ASP A 16 2.64 3.65 -19.85
C ASP A 16 3.20 2.62 -18.83
N GLU A 17 4.28 2.98 -18.14
CA GLU A 17 4.88 2.20 -17.05
C GLU A 17 4.95 3.04 -15.78
N VAL A 18 4.49 2.47 -14.66
CA VAL A 18 4.58 3.10 -13.34
C VAL A 18 5.64 2.41 -12.49
N ASP A 19 6.39 3.21 -11.76
CA ASP A 19 7.35 2.78 -10.76
C ASP A 19 6.99 3.33 -9.38
N ARG A 20 7.83 3.07 -8.38
CA ARG A 20 7.60 3.49 -7.01
C ARG A 20 7.64 5.03 -6.85
N THR A 21 8.41 5.74 -7.65
CA THR A 21 8.54 7.21 -7.56
C THR A 21 7.35 7.89 -8.23
N THR A 22 7.05 7.53 -9.47
CA THR A 22 5.91 8.06 -10.24
C THR A 22 4.57 7.77 -9.57
N THR A 23 4.41 6.57 -8.98
CA THR A 23 3.21 6.22 -8.20
C THR A 23 3.12 7.06 -6.94
N ARG A 24 4.22 7.25 -6.21
CA ARG A 24 4.26 8.11 -5.02
C ARG A 24 3.83 9.53 -5.37
N ASP A 25 4.43 10.12 -6.40
CA ASP A 25 4.16 11.50 -6.78
C ASP A 25 2.69 11.69 -7.17
N THR A 26 2.13 10.72 -7.90
CA THR A 26 0.69 10.69 -8.24
C THR A 26 -0.17 10.59 -6.98
N VAL A 27 0.13 9.65 -6.07
CA VAL A 27 -0.64 9.45 -4.83
C VAL A 27 -0.63 10.72 -3.99
N LEU A 28 0.52 11.39 -3.85
CA LEU A 28 0.63 12.62 -3.08
C LEU A 28 -0.16 13.77 -3.73
N ALA A 29 -0.01 14.00 -5.03
CA ALA A 29 -0.74 15.05 -5.74
C ALA A 29 -2.28 14.88 -5.63
N GLU A 30 -2.76 13.64 -5.73
CA GLU A 30 -4.17 13.30 -5.56
C GLU A 30 -4.64 13.52 -4.11
N LEU A 31 -3.84 13.10 -3.12
CA LEU A 31 -4.15 13.34 -1.70
C LEU A 31 -4.17 14.82 -1.33
N GLU A 32 -3.22 15.61 -1.83
CA GLU A 32 -3.17 17.07 -1.64
C GLU A 32 -4.38 17.77 -2.27
N SER A 33 -4.88 17.22 -3.37
CA SER A 33 -6.11 17.68 -4.01
C SER A 33 -7.40 17.16 -3.34
N GLY A 34 -7.30 16.43 -2.22
CA GLY A 34 -8.44 15.83 -1.52
C GLY A 34 -9.08 14.63 -2.22
N ARG A 35 -8.45 14.09 -3.27
CA ARG A 35 -8.97 13.00 -4.11
C ARG A 35 -8.43 11.65 -3.65
N VAL A 36 -9.00 11.14 -2.55
CA VAL A 36 -8.56 9.88 -1.91
C VAL A 36 -8.74 8.65 -2.81
N LEU A 37 -9.84 8.55 -3.56
CA LEU A 37 -10.09 7.38 -4.42
C LEU A 37 -9.12 7.30 -5.60
N PRO A 38 -8.86 8.37 -6.37
CA PRO A 38 -7.78 8.37 -7.35
C PRO A 38 -6.41 8.00 -6.76
N ALA A 39 -6.03 8.59 -5.63
CA ALA A 39 -4.78 8.24 -4.94
C ALA A 39 -4.71 6.74 -4.62
N PHE A 40 -5.75 6.18 -4.02
CA PHE A 40 -5.80 4.76 -3.70
C PHE A 40 -5.71 3.89 -4.96
N VAL A 41 -6.39 4.27 -6.04
CA VAL A 41 -6.35 3.51 -7.30
C VAL A 41 -4.95 3.56 -7.91
N ALA A 42 -4.25 4.69 -7.89
CA ALA A 42 -2.86 4.79 -8.35
C ALA A 42 -1.94 3.81 -7.59
N ALA A 43 -2.05 3.78 -6.25
CA ALA A 43 -1.32 2.81 -5.43
C ALA A 43 -1.64 1.34 -5.79
N MET A 44 -2.88 1.05 -6.19
CA MET A 44 -3.29 -0.28 -6.61
C MET A 44 -2.86 -0.64 -8.03
N VAL A 45 -2.73 0.34 -8.94
CA VAL A 45 -2.16 0.12 -10.28
C VAL A 45 -0.74 -0.41 -10.12
N TRP A 46 0.10 0.26 -9.33
CA TRP A 46 1.44 -0.24 -8.99
C TRP A 46 1.38 -1.59 -8.25
N GLY A 47 0.48 -1.71 -7.27
CA GLY A 47 0.41 -2.91 -6.43
C GLY A 47 -0.04 -4.18 -7.15
N TYR A 48 -0.83 -4.08 -8.21
CA TYR A 48 -1.23 -5.20 -9.06
C TYR A 48 -0.32 -5.38 -10.28
N GLY A 49 0.31 -4.30 -10.78
CA GLY A 49 1.09 -4.32 -12.01
C GLY A 49 0.32 -4.98 -13.15
N ASP A 50 0.99 -5.88 -13.89
CA ASP A 50 0.42 -6.59 -15.04
C ASP A 50 -0.60 -7.69 -14.69
N ALA A 51 -1.00 -7.81 -13.42
CA ALA A 51 -2.04 -8.75 -13.04
C ALA A 51 -3.37 -8.35 -13.70
N GLY A 52 -3.79 -9.08 -14.73
CA GLY A 52 -5.04 -8.83 -15.48
C GLY A 52 -6.34 -8.86 -14.66
N TYR A 53 -6.27 -9.15 -13.35
CA TYR A 53 -7.39 -9.10 -12.41
C TYR A 53 -7.37 -7.88 -11.47
N GLY A 54 -6.40 -6.97 -11.57
CA GLY A 54 -6.23 -5.83 -10.66
C GLY A 54 -7.47 -4.93 -10.60
N ALA A 55 -7.94 -4.44 -11.75
CA ALA A 55 -9.14 -3.60 -11.83
C ALA A 55 -10.39 -4.28 -11.20
N THR A 56 -10.53 -5.59 -11.38
CA THR A 56 -11.63 -6.36 -10.77
C THR A 56 -11.50 -6.42 -9.25
N ARG A 57 -10.29 -6.64 -8.71
CA ARG A 57 -10.05 -6.69 -7.27
C ARG A 57 -10.23 -5.34 -6.60
N VAL A 58 -9.71 -4.27 -7.21
CA VAL A 58 -9.94 -2.89 -6.75
C VAL A 58 -11.44 -2.61 -6.71
N ARG A 59 -12.19 -3.03 -7.73
CA ARG A 59 -13.64 -2.86 -7.73
C ARG A 59 -14.32 -3.62 -6.58
N TRP A 60 -13.85 -4.81 -6.21
CA TRP A 60 -14.37 -5.52 -5.04
C TRP A 60 -14.10 -4.77 -3.74
N VAL A 61 -12.93 -4.15 -3.60
CA VAL A 61 -12.58 -3.31 -2.45
C VAL A 61 -13.56 -2.14 -2.34
N LEU A 62 -13.73 -1.39 -3.44
CA LEU A 62 -14.57 -0.19 -3.46
C LEU A 62 -16.07 -0.48 -3.24
N THR A 63 -16.55 -1.64 -3.69
CA THR A 63 -17.98 -1.99 -3.61
C THR A 63 -18.32 -2.96 -2.47
N GLY A 64 -17.34 -3.63 -1.89
CA GLY A 64 -17.53 -4.67 -0.86
C GLY A 64 -18.13 -6.00 -1.37
N VAL A 65 -18.42 -6.12 -2.67
CA VAL A 65 -19.07 -7.30 -3.27
C VAL A 65 -18.22 -7.89 -4.41
N LYS A 66 -18.33 -9.19 -4.62
CA LYS A 66 -17.67 -9.88 -5.76
C LYS A 66 -18.61 -10.04 -6.94
N LYS A 67 -19.79 -10.63 -6.70
CA LYS A 67 -20.83 -10.82 -7.72
C LYS A 67 -21.50 -9.46 -8.01
N GLY A 68 -21.58 -9.09 -9.29
CA GLY A 68 -22.19 -7.82 -9.70
C GLY A 68 -21.34 -6.57 -9.42
N ALA A 69 -20.07 -6.72 -9.02
CA ALA A 69 -19.23 -5.58 -8.62
C ALA A 69 -19.09 -4.49 -9.71
N ARG A 70 -19.18 -4.88 -10.99
CA ARG A 70 -19.11 -3.94 -12.12
C ARG A 70 -20.23 -2.90 -12.10
N SER A 71 -21.43 -3.26 -11.63
CA SER A 71 -22.61 -2.40 -11.58
C SER A 71 -22.96 -1.92 -10.17
N ALA A 72 -22.36 -2.51 -9.13
CA ALA A 72 -22.56 -2.07 -7.76
C ALA A 72 -21.95 -0.69 -7.53
N SER A 73 -22.65 0.17 -6.78
CA SER A 73 -22.15 1.47 -6.35
C SER A 73 -20.92 1.32 -5.44
N VAL A 74 -19.99 2.27 -5.54
CA VAL A 74 -18.93 2.41 -4.54
C VAL A 74 -19.55 2.68 -3.18
N ARG A 75 -19.04 2.02 -2.15
CA ARG A 75 -19.49 2.25 -0.78
C ARG A 75 -19.05 3.64 -0.31
N GLY A 76 -19.97 4.42 0.24
CA GLY A 76 -19.72 5.80 0.67
C GLY A 76 -18.73 5.94 1.83
N ASP A 77 -18.49 4.87 2.61
CA ASP A 77 -17.56 4.87 3.74
C ASP A 77 -16.10 4.64 3.33
N VAL A 78 -15.84 4.03 2.16
CA VAL A 78 -14.49 3.66 1.71
C VAL A 78 -13.53 4.85 1.59
N PRO A 79 -13.89 6.00 0.99
CA PRO A 79 -13.00 7.16 0.94
C PRO A 79 -12.62 7.67 2.34
N GLY A 80 -13.58 7.68 3.27
CA GLY A 80 -13.33 8.08 4.66
C GLY A 80 -12.35 7.15 5.37
N LEU A 81 -12.57 5.84 5.28
CA LEU A 81 -11.66 4.84 5.88
C LEU A 81 -10.23 4.93 5.30
N LEU A 82 -10.11 5.14 3.99
CA LEU A 82 -8.80 5.32 3.37
C LEU A 82 -8.13 6.64 3.80
N GLY A 83 -8.90 7.72 3.89
CA GLY A 83 -8.43 9.03 4.33
C GLY A 83 -7.99 9.03 5.80
N ASP A 84 -8.75 8.40 6.69
CA ASP A 84 -8.38 8.21 8.09
C ASP A 84 -7.08 7.42 8.22
N ALA A 85 -6.87 6.38 7.39
CA ALA A 85 -5.62 5.64 7.38
C ALA A 85 -4.42 6.51 7.01
N VAL A 86 -4.60 7.47 6.07
CA VAL A 86 -3.57 8.47 5.71
C VAL A 86 -3.26 9.35 6.92
N GLN A 87 -4.27 9.82 7.65
CA GLN A 87 -4.06 10.65 8.84
C GLN A 87 -3.31 9.88 9.92
N VAL A 88 -3.77 8.67 10.25
CA VAL A 88 -3.15 7.83 11.29
C VAL A 88 -1.71 7.49 10.94
N VAL A 89 -1.41 7.05 9.70
CA VAL A 89 -0.03 6.66 9.35
C VAL A 89 0.93 7.85 9.36
N ARG A 90 0.45 9.05 9.00
CA ARG A 90 1.26 10.27 9.00
C ARG A 90 1.49 10.84 10.40
N ALA A 91 0.48 10.76 11.28
CA ALA A 91 0.53 11.31 12.63
C ALA A 91 1.17 10.35 13.63
N ASP A 92 0.75 9.08 13.61
CA ASP A 92 1.07 8.09 14.64
C ASP A 92 2.06 7.01 14.14
N GLY A 93 2.38 7.03 12.84
CA GLY A 93 3.40 6.20 12.22
C GLY A 93 2.92 4.85 11.68
N PRO A 94 3.83 4.06 11.09
CA PRO A 94 3.50 2.85 10.33
C PRO A 94 2.70 1.79 11.10
N VAL A 95 3.06 1.53 12.36
CA VAL A 95 2.42 0.46 13.15
C VAL A 95 0.98 0.81 13.48
N GLU A 96 0.71 2.09 13.78
CA GLU A 96 -0.63 2.56 14.10
C GLU A 96 -1.50 2.64 12.84
N GLY A 97 -0.93 3.04 11.70
CA GLY A 97 -1.59 2.95 10.39
C GLY A 97 -1.98 1.51 10.03
N PHE A 98 -1.07 0.54 10.26
CA PHE A 98 -1.37 -0.88 10.10
C PHE A 98 -2.49 -1.32 11.06
N ARG A 99 -2.40 -0.96 12.34
CA ARG A 99 -3.40 -1.29 13.37
C ARG A 99 -4.77 -0.76 12.97
N TYR A 100 -4.87 0.46 12.47
CA TYR A 100 -6.11 1.03 11.99
C TYR A 100 -6.68 0.20 10.84
N MET A 101 -5.91 -0.04 9.77
CA MET A 101 -6.37 -0.79 8.59
C MET A 101 -6.71 -2.26 8.88
N ALA A 102 -6.07 -2.88 9.87
CA ALA A 102 -6.38 -4.23 10.32
C ALA A 102 -7.67 -4.31 11.16
N ASN A 103 -8.12 -3.19 11.75
CA ASN A 103 -9.22 -3.14 12.72
C ASN A 103 -10.31 -2.12 12.32
N ALA A 104 -10.29 -0.92 12.92
CA ALA A 104 -11.34 0.09 12.74
C ALA A 104 -11.50 0.55 11.28
N GLY A 105 -10.38 0.64 10.55
CA GLY A 105 -10.29 0.99 9.14
C GLY A 105 -10.48 -0.17 8.17
N ARG A 106 -10.94 -1.34 8.63
CA ARG A 106 -10.92 -2.55 7.79
C ARG A 106 -11.87 -2.45 6.60
N ILE A 107 -11.30 -2.51 5.41
CA ILE A 107 -12.05 -2.56 4.15
C ILE A 107 -12.15 -4.00 3.64
N LYS A 108 -13.37 -4.45 3.34
CA LYS A 108 -13.63 -5.80 2.83
C LYS A 108 -12.91 -6.02 1.50
N HIS A 109 -12.29 -7.19 1.34
CA HIS A 109 -11.46 -7.61 0.19
C HIS A 109 -10.12 -6.88 0.04
N LEU A 110 -9.79 -5.90 0.88
CA LEU A 110 -8.46 -5.30 0.93
C LEU A 110 -7.58 -6.09 1.91
N ALA A 111 -6.69 -6.91 1.37
CA ALA A 111 -5.77 -7.72 2.18
C ALA A 111 -4.59 -6.87 2.69
N SER A 112 -3.89 -7.36 3.72
CA SER A 112 -2.78 -6.63 4.35
C SER A 112 -1.66 -6.28 3.40
N ALA A 113 -1.27 -7.20 2.52
CA ALA A 113 -0.27 -6.96 1.48
C ALA A 113 -0.60 -5.77 0.54
N PHE A 114 -1.88 -5.39 0.43
CA PHE A 114 -2.32 -4.26 -0.40
C PHE A 114 -2.56 -3.00 0.44
N PHE A 115 -3.10 -3.11 1.66
CA PHE A 115 -3.18 -1.92 2.49
C PHE A 115 -1.80 -1.44 2.95
N THR A 116 -0.79 -2.29 3.09
CA THR A 116 0.59 -1.83 3.38
C THR A 116 1.17 -1.02 2.23
N LYS A 117 0.82 -1.34 0.97
CA LYS A 117 1.14 -0.51 -0.20
C LYS A 117 0.43 0.85 -0.14
N TRP A 118 -0.84 0.87 0.26
CA TRP A 118 -1.58 2.11 0.49
C TRP A 118 -0.91 2.98 1.57
N LEU A 119 -0.58 2.37 2.72
CA LEU A 119 0.09 3.06 3.83
C LEU A 119 1.47 3.60 3.40
N TYR A 120 2.26 2.83 2.65
CA TYR A 120 3.55 3.25 2.12
C TYR A 120 3.41 4.54 1.29
N PHE A 121 2.62 4.51 0.21
CA PHE A 121 2.50 5.67 -0.67
C PHE A 121 1.83 6.87 0.02
N SER A 122 1.01 6.62 1.04
CA SER A 122 0.40 7.67 1.86
C SER A 122 1.39 8.35 2.81
N SER A 123 2.50 7.68 3.18
CA SER A 123 3.45 8.13 4.20
C SER A 123 4.86 8.44 3.69
N ALA A 124 5.18 8.11 2.43
CA ALA A 124 6.43 8.49 1.77
C ALA A 124 6.41 9.96 1.34
N LEU A 125 6.68 10.89 2.26
CA LEU A 125 6.44 12.33 2.07
C LEU A 125 7.65 13.10 1.51
N SER A 126 8.88 12.66 1.77
CA SER A 126 10.07 13.32 1.19
C SER A 126 10.48 12.73 -0.16
N ASP A 127 10.59 11.41 -0.22
CA ASP A 127 11.10 10.65 -1.36
C ASP A 127 10.69 9.17 -1.25
N SER A 128 11.10 8.33 -2.22
CA SER A 128 10.73 6.91 -2.25
C SER A 128 11.45 6.03 -1.21
N ASP A 129 12.45 6.56 -0.51
CA ASP A 129 13.20 5.92 0.57
C ASP A 129 12.92 6.56 1.95
N ASP A 130 11.91 7.45 2.06
CA ASP A 130 11.57 8.20 3.28
C ASP A 130 11.56 7.29 4.52
N SER A 131 12.37 7.65 5.52
CA SER A 131 12.57 6.86 6.73
C SER A 131 11.32 6.74 7.60
N ARG A 132 10.33 7.60 7.40
CA ARG A 132 9.06 7.58 8.12
C ARG A 132 7.95 6.84 7.37
N ALA A 133 8.17 6.48 6.11
CA ALA A 133 7.16 5.76 5.34
C ALA A 133 6.96 4.34 5.88
N ALA A 134 5.73 3.85 5.79
CA ALA A 134 5.38 2.50 6.22
C ALA A 134 5.94 1.45 5.25
N PRO A 135 6.92 0.60 5.63
CA PRO A 135 7.47 -0.39 4.71
C PRO A 135 6.42 -1.43 4.29
N ILE A 136 6.51 -1.89 3.05
CA ILE A 136 5.54 -2.81 2.46
C ILE A 136 5.82 -4.24 2.90
N LEU A 137 4.90 -4.82 3.68
CA LEU A 137 4.90 -6.25 3.98
C LEU A 137 3.93 -6.99 3.03
N ASP A 138 4.46 -7.55 1.94
CA ASP A 138 3.69 -8.38 1.02
C ASP A 138 4.14 -9.84 1.01
N LYS A 139 3.51 -10.66 0.14
CA LYS A 139 3.82 -12.09 0.07
C LYS A 139 5.27 -12.36 -0.30
N ARG A 140 5.88 -11.58 -1.20
CA ARG A 140 7.28 -11.79 -1.65
C ARG A 140 8.24 -11.50 -0.52
N VAL A 141 8.06 -10.36 0.15
CA VAL A 141 8.85 -9.98 1.33
C VAL A 141 8.68 -11.02 2.44
N ASN A 142 7.44 -11.41 2.77
CA ASN A 142 7.16 -12.39 3.81
C ASN A 142 7.74 -13.78 3.50
N ASP A 143 7.62 -14.25 2.26
CA ASP A 143 8.20 -15.53 1.85
C ASP A 143 9.74 -15.49 1.94
N TRP A 144 10.37 -14.39 1.55
CA TRP A 144 11.81 -14.21 1.68
C TRP A 144 12.26 -14.21 3.15
N LEU A 145 11.57 -13.47 4.02
CA LEU A 145 11.86 -13.43 5.46
C LEU A 145 11.75 -14.81 6.11
N ARG A 146 10.73 -15.58 5.73
CA ARG A 146 10.53 -16.95 6.22
C ARG A 146 11.67 -17.89 5.81
N VAL A 147 12.12 -17.80 4.56
CA VAL A 147 13.14 -18.71 4.00
C VAL A 147 14.56 -18.32 4.43
N ASN A 148 14.89 -17.02 4.41
CA ASN A 148 16.28 -16.54 4.54
C ASN A 148 16.59 -15.96 5.92
N ALA A 149 15.59 -15.42 6.62
CA ALA A 149 15.76 -14.83 7.95
C ALA A 149 15.11 -15.68 9.06
N HIS A 150 14.55 -16.85 8.71
CA HIS A 150 13.81 -17.74 9.62
C HIS A 150 12.71 -17.01 10.43
N MET A 151 12.14 -15.95 9.84
CA MET A 151 11.16 -15.09 10.47
C MET A 151 9.78 -15.41 9.91
N THR A 152 9.01 -16.20 10.66
CA THR A 152 7.60 -16.47 10.33
C THR A 152 6.72 -15.39 10.93
N LEU A 153 5.97 -14.70 10.06
CA LEU A 153 5.05 -13.63 10.43
C LEU A 153 3.62 -13.98 10.01
N ASP A 154 2.67 -13.70 10.89
CA ASP A 154 1.27 -13.53 10.51
C ASP A 154 1.07 -12.12 9.98
N ILE A 155 1.08 -11.98 8.65
CA ILE A 155 0.97 -10.70 7.95
C ILE A 155 -0.37 -9.97 8.17
N SER A 156 -1.31 -10.54 8.93
CA SER A 156 -2.57 -9.90 9.31
C SER A 156 -2.55 -9.26 10.70
N ARG A 157 -1.48 -9.47 11.49
CA ARG A 157 -1.39 -9.08 12.90
C ARG A 157 -0.49 -7.87 13.09
N THR A 158 -1.00 -6.85 13.79
CA THR A 158 -0.24 -5.62 14.11
C THR A 158 1.07 -5.89 14.84
N ALA A 159 1.08 -6.85 15.78
CA ALA A 159 2.29 -7.20 16.53
C ALA A 159 3.39 -7.77 15.60
N GLU A 160 3.01 -8.58 14.60
CA GLU A 160 3.97 -9.12 13.63
C GLU A 160 4.45 -8.06 12.64
N TYR A 161 3.60 -7.10 12.28
CA TYR A 161 4.05 -5.94 11.49
C TYR A 161 5.04 -5.06 12.26
N ARG A 162 4.84 -4.85 13.58
CA ARG A 162 5.81 -4.17 14.43
C ARG A 162 7.14 -4.92 14.46
N ARG A 163 7.11 -6.23 14.71
CA ARG A 163 8.30 -7.09 14.70
C ARG A 163 9.06 -7.02 13.37
N TYR A 164 8.34 -6.97 12.25
CA TYR A 164 8.90 -6.74 10.92
C TYR A 164 9.60 -5.38 10.82
N LEU A 165 8.95 -4.29 11.26
CA LEU A 165 9.55 -2.96 11.23
C LEU A 165 10.79 -2.85 12.13
N ASP A 166 10.76 -3.46 13.31
CA ASP A 166 11.89 -3.50 14.25
C ASP A 166 13.08 -4.23 13.60
N ALA A 167 12.83 -5.34 12.90
CA ALA A 167 13.88 -6.07 12.17
C ALA A 167 14.49 -5.24 11.03
N LEU A 168 13.66 -4.58 10.22
CA LEU A 168 14.16 -3.71 9.14
C LEU A 168 14.98 -2.54 9.68
N THR A 169 14.53 -1.93 10.77
CA THR A 169 15.22 -0.82 11.43
C THR A 169 16.60 -1.29 11.92
N HIS A 170 16.62 -2.39 12.68
CA HIS A 170 17.86 -2.94 13.21
C HIS A 170 18.86 -3.36 12.12
N TRP A 171 18.38 -3.97 11.02
CA TRP A 171 19.24 -4.31 9.89
C TRP A 171 19.75 -3.08 9.14
N GLY A 172 18.99 -1.99 9.12
CA GLY A 172 19.37 -0.75 8.46
C GLY A 172 20.41 0.09 9.22
N GLU A 173 20.37 0.07 10.55
CA GLU A 173 21.23 0.87 11.45
C GLU A 173 22.72 0.73 11.12
N GLY A 174 23.20 -0.51 10.90
CA GLY A 174 24.60 -0.79 10.61
C GLY A 174 25.09 -0.29 9.24
N TYR A 175 24.18 0.12 8.35
CA TYR A 175 24.49 0.48 6.96
C TYR A 175 23.95 1.86 6.58
N ALA A 176 23.48 2.66 7.54
CA ALA A 176 22.81 3.94 7.30
C ALA A 176 21.65 3.83 6.28
N ARG A 177 20.87 2.74 6.37
CA ARG A 177 19.72 2.48 5.50
C ARG A 177 18.41 2.69 6.24
N THR A 178 17.43 3.25 5.54
CA THR A 178 16.06 3.37 6.07
C THR A 178 15.36 2.01 6.06
N PRO A 179 14.32 1.80 6.89
CA PRO A 179 13.53 0.57 6.84
C PRO A 179 12.95 0.29 5.44
N VAL A 180 12.57 1.33 4.70
CA VAL A 180 12.11 1.24 3.31
C VAL A 180 13.20 0.72 2.39
N GLN A 181 14.44 1.21 2.53
CA GLN A 181 15.56 0.71 1.72
C GLN A 181 15.86 -0.76 1.99
N VAL A 182 15.77 -1.20 3.24
CA VAL A 182 15.93 -2.61 3.60
C VAL A 182 14.79 -3.45 3.01
N GLU A 183 13.54 -2.97 3.07
CA GLU A 183 12.39 -3.63 2.41
C GLU A 183 12.60 -3.77 0.90
N LYS A 184 13.04 -2.72 0.22
CA LYS A 184 13.34 -2.73 -1.22
C LYS A 184 14.42 -3.76 -1.55
N ALA A 185 15.51 -3.79 -0.79
CA ALA A 185 16.57 -4.77 -0.97
C ALA A 185 16.06 -6.20 -0.82
N ILE A 186 15.21 -6.48 0.19
CA ILE A 186 14.57 -7.78 0.36
C ILE A 186 13.66 -8.11 -0.82
N PHE A 187 12.85 -7.15 -1.27
CA PHE A 187 11.98 -7.35 -2.43
C PHE A 187 12.77 -7.67 -3.70
N GLY A 188 13.90 -7.00 -3.92
CA GLY A 188 14.78 -7.28 -5.05
C GLY A 188 15.44 -8.65 -4.97
N LEU A 189 15.90 -9.07 -3.79
CA LEU A 189 16.37 -10.43 -3.57
C LEU A 189 15.26 -11.49 -3.78
N ALA A 190 14.01 -11.16 -3.45
CA ALA A 190 12.88 -12.07 -3.57
C ALA A 190 12.33 -12.21 -5.00
N THR A 191 12.57 -11.22 -5.87
CA THR A 191 11.90 -11.13 -7.18
C THR A 191 12.85 -10.97 -8.37
N GLY A 192 14.12 -10.60 -8.12
CA GLY A 192 15.08 -10.22 -9.15
C GLY A 192 14.77 -8.86 -9.80
N ARG A 193 14.01 -7.99 -9.14
CA ARG A 193 13.57 -6.67 -9.64
C ARG A 193 13.92 -5.58 -8.63
N ASP A 194 14.37 -4.43 -9.10
CA ASP A 194 14.71 -3.28 -8.25
C ASP A 194 13.52 -2.35 -7.96
#